data_AF-A0A238Z8I8-F1
#
_entry.id   AF-A0A238Z8I8-F1
#
_cell.length_a   1.000
_cell.length_b   1.000
_cell.length_c   1.000
_cell.angle_alpha   90.00
_cell.angle_beta   90.00
_cell.angle_gamma   90.00
#
_symmetry.space_group_name_H-M   'P 1'
#
loop_
_entity.id
_entity.type
_entity.pdbx_description
1 polymer ?
#
loop_
_entity_poly.entity_id
_entity_poly.type
_entity_poly.pdbx_seq_one_letter_code
_entity_poly.pdbx_strand_id
1 'polypeptide(L)'
;MPELRCAGKSLPGFISVEVEDDQRVLRMSGEIDAEVVDAFREKHPAAPLITAVDLAGVTFLSSAGLSFLIRQTHPGRQAGRLPVLRGVTRPAHRVMQIAGATGLFQPAA
;
A
#
# COMPACT_ATOMS: atom_id res chain seq x y z
N MET A 1 -40.36 7.74 7.97
CA MET A 1 -38.94 7.39 8.18
C MET A 1 -38.20 7.82 6.92
N PRO A 2 -37.52 8.98 6.89
CA PRO A 2 -36.85 9.43 5.69
C PRO A 2 -35.52 8.67 5.52
N GLU A 3 -35.24 8.34 4.27
CA GLU A 3 -34.15 7.50 3.79
C GLU A 3 -32.79 8.09 4.17
N LEU A 4 -31.96 7.29 4.83
CA LEU A 4 -30.55 7.60 5.11
C LEU A 4 -29.83 7.70 3.76
N ARG A 5 -29.57 8.93 3.32
CA ARG A 5 -28.74 9.22 2.16
C ARG A 5 -27.33 8.68 2.42
N CYS A 6 -26.92 7.62 1.70
CA CYS A 6 -25.52 7.28 1.51
C CYS A 6 -24.85 8.40 0.70
N ALA A 7 -24.48 9.50 1.36
CA ALA A 7 -23.54 10.45 0.78
C ALA A 7 -22.23 9.67 0.56
N GLY A 8 -21.76 9.63 -0.70
CA GLY A 8 -20.59 8.86 -1.12
C GLY A 8 -19.46 8.98 -0.09
N LYS A 9 -19.20 7.88 0.61
CA LYS A 9 -18.22 7.83 1.69
C LYS A 9 -16.84 8.06 1.08
N SER A 10 -16.23 9.20 1.37
CA SER A 10 -14.80 9.37 1.09
C SER A 10 -14.05 8.34 1.92
N LEU A 11 -13.19 7.58 1.27
CA LEU A 11 -12.35 6.61 1.95
C LEU A 11 -11.38 7.32 2.92
N PRO A 12 -11.02 6.68 4.05
CA PRO A 12 -10.11 7.26 5.04
C PRO A 12 -8.64 7.24 4.59
N GLY A 13 -8.36 6.62 3.45
CA GLY A 13 -7.06 6.57 2.82
C GLY A 13 -7.18 6.32 1.33
N PHE A 14 -6.02 6.32 0.66
CA PHE A 14 -5.93 6.04 -0.76
C PHE A 14 -4.61 5.35 -1.10
N ILE A 15 -4.64 4.69 -2.26
CA ILE A 15 -3.50 4.01 -2.87
C ILE A 15 -3.40 4.51 -4.30
N SER A 16 -2.21 4.94 -4.72
CA SER A 16 -1.91 5.30 -6.11
C SER A 16 -0.66 4.56 -6.59
N VAL A 17 -0.55 4.44 -7.92
CA VAL A 17 0.67 3.97 -8.57
C VAL A 17 1.17 5.09 -9.46
N GLU A 18 2.36 5.58 -9.17
CA GLU A 18 3.02 6.65 -9.89
C GLU A 18 4.27 6.12 -10.58
N VAL A 19 4.71 6.81 -11.64
CA VAL A 19 5.95 6.49 -12.34
C VAL A 19 6.95 7.62 -12.05
N GLU A 20 8.05 7.27 -11.41
CA GLU A 20 9.14 8.18 -11.02
C GLU A 20 10.47 7.57 -11.47
N ASP A 21 11.26 8.25 -12.30
CA ASP A 21 12.59 7.79 -12.73
C ASP A 21 12.63 6.30 -13.16
N ASP A 22 11.69 5.91 -14.03
CA ASP A 22 11.47 4.53 -14.49
C ASP A 22 11.07 3.50 -13.40
N GLN A 23 10.83 3.95 -12.17
CA GLN A 23 10.29 3.17 -11.08
C GLN A 23 8.77 3.30 -11.00
N ARG A 24 8.09 2.19 -10.75
CA ARG A 24 6.66 2.19 -10.41
C ARG A 24 6.53 2.21 -8.89
N VAL A 25 6.07 3.35 -8.37
CA VAL A 25 5.97 3.65 -6.94
C VAL A 25 4.53 3.45 -6.48
N LEU A 26 4.33 2.52 -5.55
CA LEU A 26 3.06 2.35 -4.85
C LEU A 26 3.02 3.33 -3.68
N ARG A 27 2.24 4.41 -3.82
CA ARG A 27 2.06 5.40 -2.75
C ARG A 27 0.80 5.10 -1.94
N MET A 28 0.93 5.18 -0.63
CA MET A 28 -0.15 4.88 0.31
C MET A 28 -0.26 6.04 1.32
N SER A 29 -1.47 6.52 1.55
CA SER A 29 -1.72 7.59 2.51
C SER A 29 -3.07 7.45 3.21
N GLY A 30 -3.13 7.93 4.46
CA GLY A 30 -4.28 7.76 5.35
C GLY A 30 -4.33 6.37 5.98
N GLU A 31 -5.54 5.91 6.25
CA GLU A 31 -5.79 4.58 6.79
C GLU A 31 -5.89 3.57 5.66
N ILE A 32 -5.07 2.52 5.72
CA ILE A 32 -5.05 1.47 4.70
C ILE A 32 -5.73 0.22 5.26
N ASP A 33 -7.04 0.12 4.99
CA ASP A 33 -7.89 -0.99 5.37
C ASP A 33 -8.36 -1.82 4.16
N ALA A 34 -9.29 -2.74 4.39
CA ALA A 34 -9.86 -3.56 3.32
C ALA A 34 -10.68 -2.72 2.32
N GLU A 35 -11.40 -1.71 2.78
CA GLU A 35 -12.26 -0.86 1.92
C GLU A 35 -11.39 -0.06 0.94
N VAL A 36 -10.27 0.48 1.41
CA VAL A 36 -9.28 1.18 0.57
C VAL A 36 -8.61 0.23 -0.44
N VAL A 37 -8.27 -0.99 -0.02
CA VAL A 37 -7.67 -2.00 -0.92
C VAL A 37 -8.64 -2.44 -2.01
N ASP A 38 -9.91 -2.66 -1.67
CA ASP A 38 -10.92 -3.09 -2.63
C ASP A 38 -11.21 -1.98 -3.65
N ALA A 39 -11.35 -0.73 -3.20
CA ALA A 39 -11.49 0.41 -4.09
C ALA A 39 -10.30 0.60 -5.05
N PHE A 40 -9.08 0.27 -4.62
CA PHE A 40 -7.91 0.27 -5.50
C PHE A 40 -8.01 -0.84 -6.56
N ARG A 41 -8.36 -2.06 -6.15
CA ARG A 41 -8.46 -3.23 -7.05
C ARG A 41 -9.54 -3.07 -8.11
N GLU A 42 -10.69 -2.51 -7.75
CA GLU A 42 -11.77 -2.21 -8.68
C GLU A 42 -11.30 -1.30 -9.83
N LYS A 43 -10.41 -0.35 -9.54
CA LYS A 43 -9.84 0.58 -10.53
C LYS A 43 -8.65 0.00 -11.29
N HIS A 44 -7.99 -1.03 -10.75
CA HIS A 44 -6.75 -1.60 -11.28
C HIS A 44 -6.85 -3.12 -11.39
N PRO A 45 -7.58 -3.65 -12.40
CA PRO A 45 -7.80 -5.08 -12.54
C PRO A 45 -6.51 -5.87 -12.85
N ALA A 46 -5.48 -5.19 -13.37
CA ALA A 46 -4.15 -5.74 -13.57
C ALA A 46 -3.16 -5.14 -12.55
N ALA A 47 -2.41 -5.99 -11.86
CA ALA A 47 -1.41 -5.57 -10.90
C ALA A 47 -0.14 -5.05 -11.63
N PRO A 48 0.21 -3.75 -11.50
CA PRO A 48 1.48 -3.26 -12.04
C PRO A 48 2.68 -3.85 -11.28
N LEU A 49 3.81 -4.05 -11.97
CA LEU A 49 5.07 -4.41 -11.34
C LEU A 49 5.54 -3.25 -10.44
N ILE A 50 5.46 -3.39 -9.13
CA ILE A 50 5.89 -2.35 -8.19
C ILE A 50 7.37 -2.54 -7.83
N THR A 51 8.15 -1.48 -8.00
CA THR A 51 9.60 -1.45 -7.71
C THR A 51 9.94 -0.62 -6.49
N ALA A 52 9.03 0.27 -6.06
CA ALA A 52 9.18 1.06 -4.85
C ALA A 52 7.83 1.28 -4.17
N VAL A 53 7.87 1.54 -2.86
CA VAL A 53 6.71 1.76 -2.01
C VAL A 53 6.98 3.00 -1.17
N ASP A 54 6.04 3.93 -1.14
CA ASP A 54 6.08 5.09 -0.26
C ASP A 54 4.95 5.01 0.77
N LEU A 55 5.33 4.94 2.04
CA LEU A 55 4.42 4.89 3.18
C LEU A 55 4.40 6.19 3.99
N ALA A 56 4.99 7.29 3.48
CA ALA A 56 5.09 8.57 4.19
C ALA A 56 3.75 9.10 4.72
N GLY A 57 2.68 8.88 3.96
CA GLY A 57 1.35 9.34 4.32
C GLY A 57 0.53 8.36 5.17
N VAL A 58 1.05 7.18 5.50
CA VAL A 58 0.26 6.12 6.17
C VAL A 58 0.12 6.41 7.66
N THR A 59 -1.13 6.59 8.10
CA THR A 59 -1.48 6.79 9.51
C THR A 59 -1.89 5.49 10.21
N PHE A 60 -2.44 4.54 9.45
CA PHE A 60 -2.83 3.22 9.92
C PHE A 60 -2.65 2.17 8.82
N LEU A 61 -2.14 0.98 9.19
CA LEU A 61 -1.95 -0.14 8.28
C LEU A 61 -2.62 -1.40 8.86
N SER A 62 -3.73 -1.83 8.25
CA SER A 62 -4.40 -3.08 8.62
C SER A 62 -3.64 -4.32 8.13
N SER A 63 -4.07 -5.50 8.55
CA SER A 63 -3.62 -6.78 7.99
C SER A 63 -3.96 -6.92 6.50
N ALA A 64 -5.12 -6.41 6.07
CA ALA A 64 -5.52 -6.39 4.67
C ALA A 64 -4.59 -5.51 3.84
N GLY A 65 -4.30 -4.30 4.32
CA GLY A 65 -3.34 -3.37 3.71
C GLY A 65 -1.93 -3.93 3.63
N LEU A 66 -1.45 -4.58 4.69
CA LEU A 66 -0.15 -5.26 4.66
C LEU A 66 -0.13 -6.43 3.68
N SER A 67 -1.16 -7.28 3.67
CA SER A 67 -1.24 -8.41 2.75
C SER A 67 -1.27 -7.93 1.29
N PHE A 68 -2.02 -6.86 1.02
CA PHE A 68 -2.03 -6.20 -0.28
C PHE A 68 -0.63 -5.74 -0.67
N LEU A 69 0.07 -5.01 0.20
CA LEU A 69 1.42 -4.49 -0.06
C LEU A 69 2.42 -5.62 -0.39
N ILE A 70 2.40 -6.71 0.38
CA ILE A 70 3.26 -7.88 0.16
C ILE A 70 2.93 -8.51 -1.19
N ARG A 71 1.66 -8.71 -1.53
CA ARG A 71 1.26 -9.32 -2.81
C ARG A 71 1.65 -8.45 -3.99
N GLN A 72 1.43 -7.14 -3.89
CA GLN A 72 1.72 -6.20 -4.97
C GLN A 72 3.22 -6.15 -5.32
N THR A 73 4.08 -6.36 -4.33
CA THR A 73 5.53 -6.41 -4.50
C THR A 73 6.08 -7.81 -4.73
N HIS A 74 5.23 -8.85 -4.71
CA HIS A 74 5.66 -10.23 -4.90
C HIS A 74 6.36 -10.47 -6.25
N PRO A 75 5.89 -9.97 -7.40
CA PRO A 75 6.55 -10.22 -8.68
C PRO A 75 7.99 -9.68 -8.74
N GLY A 76 8.24 -8.49 -8.18
CA GLY A 76 9.59 -7.91 -8.10
C GLY A 76 10.54 -8.77 -7.25
N ARG A 77 10.04 -9.24 -6.10
CA ARG A 77 10.79 -10.11 -5.17
C ARG A 77 11.09 -11.48 -5.77
N GLN A 78 10.15 -12.06 -6.52
CA GLN A 78 10.36 -13.29 -7.28
C GLN A 78 11.44 -13.12 -8.36
N ALA A 79 11.59 -11.93 -8.92
CA ALA A 79 12.68 -11.57 -9.82
C ALA A 79 14.00 -11.21 -9.10
N GLY A 80 14.13 -11.52 -7.80
CA GLY A 80 15.34 -11.28 -7.01
C GLY A 80 15.58 -9.82 -6.63
N ARG A 81 14.61 -8.93 -6.85
CA ARG A 81 14.72 -7.50 -6.52
C ARG A 81 13.84 -7.15 -5.34
N LEU A 82 14.44 -6.65 -4.26
CA LEU A 82 13.68 -6.09 -3.15
C LEU A 82 13.14 -4.71 -3.55
N PRO A 83 11.83 -4.45 -3.39
CA PRO A 83 11.29 -3.12 -3.61
C PRO A 83 11.87 -2.14 -2.61
N VAL A 84 12.15 -0.93 -3.08
CA VAL A 84 12.61 0.17 -2.22
C VAL A 84 11.45 0.64 -1.36
N LEU A 85 11.69 0.84 -0.07
CA LEU A 85 10.70 1.28 0.90
C LEU A 85 11.07 2.66 1.45
N ARG A 86 10.18 3.62 1.26
CA ARG A 86 10.33 5.04 1.60
C ARG A 86 9.30 5.45 2.65
N GLY A 87 9.65 6.48 3.43
CA GLY A 87 8.69 7.19 4.29
C GLY A 87 8.02 6.35 5.37
N VAL A 88 8.59 5.21 5.79
CA VAL A 88 7.90 4.30 6.72
C VAL A 88 7.59 5.00 8.03
N THR A 89 6.31 5.20 8.31
CA THR A 89 5.86 5.75 9.58
C THR A 89 6.00 4.71 10.71
N ARG A 90 6.13 5.18 11.95
CA ARG A 90 6.24 4.29 13.12
C ARG A 90 5.09 3.27 13.23
N PRO A 91 3.81 3.63 12.99
CA PRO A 91 2.71 2.67 12.98
C PRO A 91 2.87 1.59 11.90
N ALA A 92 3.17 1.99 10.66
CA ALA A 92 3.37 1.04 9.56
C ALA A 92 4.56 0.11 9.81
N HIS A 93 5.69 0.67 10.28
CA HIS A 93 6.87 -0.11 10.61
C HIS A 93 6.59 -1.16 11.69
N ARG A 94 5.82 -0.80 12.74
CA ARG A 94 5.50 -1.74 13.83
C ARG A 94 4.67 -2.91 13.33
N VAL A 95 3.68 -2.66 12.47
CA VAL A 95 2.85 -3.71 11.85
C VAL A 95 3.71 -4.63 10.98
N MET A 96 4.60 -4.06 10.17
CA MET A 96 5.54 -4.83 9.35
C MET A 96 6.50 -5.67 10.20
N GLN A 97 7.01 -5.14 11.31
CA GLN A 97 7.86 -5.89 12.24
C GLN A 97 7.14 -7.07 12.87
N ILE A 98 5.92 -6.85 13.38
CA ILE A 98 5.10 -7.91 14.01
C ILE A 98 4.83 -9.04 13.00
N ALA A 99 4.59 -8.69 11.74
CA ALA A 99 4.34 -9.64 10.68
C ALA A 99 5.61 -10.27 10.07
N GLY A 100 6.81 -9.89 10.51
CA GLY A 100 8.08 -10.35 9.93
C GLY A 100 8.30 -9.88 8.48
N ALA A 101 7.63 -8.82 8.06
CA ALA A 101 7.62 -8.34 6.68
C ALA A 101 8.71 -7.31 6.36
N THR A 102 9.44 -6.80 7.36
CA THR A 102 10.47 -5.77 7.15
C THR A 102 11.58 -6.21 6.19
N GLY A 103 12.05 -7.45 6.30
CA GLY A 103 13.10 -8.01 5.42
C GLY A 103 12.65 -8.26 3.98
N LEU A 104 11.39 -8.00 3.64
CA LEU A 104 10.89 -8.11 2.26
C LEU A 104 11.16 -6.86 1.42
N PHE A 105 11.75 -5.83 2.02
CA PHE A 105 11.97 -4.53 1.40
C PHE A 105 13.40 -4.06 1.64
N GLN A 106 13.91 -3.26 0.71
CA GLN A 106 15.15 -2.53 0.88
C GLN A 106 14.80 -1.12 1.40
N PRO A 107 15.34 -0.67 2.54
CA PRO A 107 15.19 0.72 2.96
C PRO A 107 15.75 1.66 1.91
N ALA A 108 15.07 2.79 1.66
CA ALA A 108 15.68 3.89 0.92
C ALA A 108 16.94 4.37 1.66
N ALA A 109 18.02 4.58 0.89
CA ALA A 109 19.29 5.10 1.41
C ALA A 109 19.15 6.56 1.88
#